data_AF-A0A661SMF7-F1
#
_entry.id   AF-A0A661SMF7-F1
#
_cell.length_a   1.000
_cell.length_b   1.000
_cell.length_c   1.000
_cell.angle_alpha   90.00
_cell.angle_beta   90.00
_cell.angle_gamma   90.00
#
_symmetry.space_group_name_H-M   'P 1'
#
loop_
_entity.id
_entity.type
_entity.pdbx_description
1 polymer ?
#
loop_
_entity_poly.entity_id
_entity_poly.type
_entity_poly.pdbx_seq_one_letter_code
_entity_poly.pdbx_strand_id
1 'polypeptide(L)'
;MVTRFKTILMMSVLFSLTALCAYAAGEKMMSVQVKQGQIRSAPSFLGRIMVSLSYGDRVLMLEEKGSWIRVSVPHSGVEGWIHTSALTTKKIVIRAGTKDVSLAASSDELALAGKGFNKQVEQEFKVKNPRIDFTWVDRMEKIVVTPGQIQRFLKEGGLSAGGGDR
;
A
#
# COMPACT_ATOMS: atom_id res chain seq x y z
N MET A 1 -8.00 -63.52 8.42
CA MET A 1 -7.53 -62.52 9.42
C MET A 1 -6.51 -61.54 8.84
N VAL A 2 -5.56 -61.99 8.01
CA VAL A 2 -4.49 -61.16 7.39
C VAL A 2 -4.98 -60.11 6.38
N THR A 3 -6.07 -60.38 5.66
CA THR A 3 -6.65 -59.45 4.65
C THR A 3 -7.28 -58.20 5.27
N ARG A 4 -7.93 -58.33 6.44
CA ARG A 4 -8.53 -57.20 7.17
C ARG A 4 -7.49 -56.28 7.80
N PHE A 5 -6.35 -56.83 8.21
CA PHE A 5 -5.23 -56.05 8.75
C PHE A 5 -4.50 -55.24 7.66
N LYS A 6 -4.34 -55.80 6.47
CA LYS A 6 -3.79 -55.09 5.29
C LYS A 6 -4.69 -53.95 4.81
N THR A 7 -6.00 -54.13 4.80
CA THR A 7 -6.95 -53.07 4.40
C THR A 7 -7.00 -51.91 5.41
N ILE A 8 -6.86 -52.20 6.72
CA ILE A 8 -6.80 -51.16 7.76
C ILE A 8 -5.47 -50.38 7.66
N LEU A 9 -4.35 -51.07 7.44
CA LEU A 9 -3.03 -50.43 7.25
C LEU A 9 -3.01 -49.56 5.97
N MET A 10 -3.67 -49.99 4.90
CA MET A 10 -3.73 -49.25 3.63
C MET A 10 -4.65 -48.02 3.71
N MET A 11 -5.73 -48.08 4.49
CA MET A 11 -6.60 -46.92 4.76
C MET A 11 -5.94 -45.90 5.70
N SER A 12 -5.11 -46.33 6.66
CA SER A 12 -4.33 -45.40 7.50
C SER A 12 -3.23 -44.67 6.72
N VAL A 13 -2.58 -45.35 5.76
CA VAL A 13 -1.58 -44.72 4.88
C VAL A 13 -2.24 -43.73 3.92
N LEU A 14 -3.44 -44.04 3.43
CA LEU A 14 -4.21 -43.15 2.56
C LEU A 14 -4.75 -41.92 3.31
N PHE A 15 -5.06 -42.04 4.61
CA PHE A 15 -5.46 -40.91 5.47
C PHE A 15 -4.28 -40.05 5.93
N SER A 16 -3.07 -40.62 6.01
CA SER A 16 -1.85 -39.83 6.28
C SER A 16 -1.32 -39.08 5.04
N LEU A 17 -1.68 -39.51 3.83
CA LEU A 17 -1.22 -38.88 2.58
C LEU A 17 -2.06 -37.64 2.19
N THR A 18 -3.27 -37.49 2.74
CA THR A 18 -4.16 -36.35 2.46
C THR A 18 -3.93 -35.14 3.38
N ALA A 19 -3.08 -35.27 4.41
CA ALA A 19 -2.77 -34.19 5.35
C ALA A 19 -1.64 -33.24 4.88
N LEU A 20 -0.99 -33.51 3.73
CA LEU A 20 0.13 -32.71 3.22
C LEU A 20 -0.24 -31.69 2.15
N CYS A 21 -1.52 -31.53 1.80
CA CYS A 21 -1.98 -30.42 0.98
C CYS A 21 -2.17 -29.16 1.84
N ALA A 22 -1.07 -28.73 2.48
CA ALA A 22 -1.01 -27.43 3.13
C ALA A 22 -1.12 -26.35 2.05
N TYR A 23 -2.31 -25.76 1.97
CA TYR A 23 -2.66 -24.46 1.42
C TYR A 23 -1.48 -23.67 0.82
N ALA A 24 -1.26 -23.82 -0.48
CA ALA A 24 -0.59 -22.78 -1.24
C ALA A 24 -1.61 -21.65 -1.44
N ALA A 25 -1.79 -20.83 -0.40
CA ALA A 25 -2.54 -19.59 -0.52
C ALA A 25 -1.84 -18.77 -1.61
N GLY A 26 -2.59 -18.41 -2.66
CA GLY A 26 -2.05 -17.69 -3.82
C GLY A 26 -1.39 -16.40 -3.40
N GLU A 27 -0.06 -16.41 -3.37
CA GLU A 27 0.79 -15.28 -3.00
C GLU A 27 0.69 -14.16 -4.04
N LYS A 28 -0.24 -13.22 -3.83
CA LYS A 28 -0.45 -12.10 -4.74
C LYS A 28 0.48 -10.94 -4.38
N MET A 29 1.53 -10.76 -5.17
CA MET A 29 2.47 -9.65 -4.99
C MET A 29 1.92 -8.33 -5.56
N MET A 30 1.93 -7.28 -4.76
CA MET A 30 1.50 -5.92 -5.12
C MET A 30 2.65 -4.92 -5.05
N SER A 31 2.51 -3.78 -5.72
CA SER A 31 3.46 -2.67 -5.66
C SER A 31 2.85 -1.46 -4.96
N VAL A 32 3.66 -0.72 -4.21
CA VAL A 32 3.26 0.56 -3.61
C VAL A 32 3.22 1.64 -4.69
N GLN A 33 2.06 2.28 -4.87
CA GLN A 33 1.85 3.31 -5.91
C GLN A 33 1.87 4.75 -5.39
N VAL A 34 1.98 4.92 -4.07
CA VAL A 34 2.09 6.24 -3.43
C VAL A 34 3.53 6.54 -3.07
N LYS A 35 3.89 7.82 -2.94
CA LYS A 35 5.25 8.25 -2.57
C LYS A 35 5.73 7.61 -1.26
N GLN A 36 4.83 7.53 -0.27
CA GLN A 36 5.09 6.91 1.02
C GLN A 36 3.86 6.12 1.49
N GLY A 37 3.96 4.79 1.44
CA GLY A 37 2.96 3.88 1.98
C GLY A 37 3.21 3.61 3.46
N GLN A 38 2.17 3.43 4.26
CA GLN A 38 2.31 3.17 5.70
C GLN A 38 1.66 1.84 6.06
N ILE A 39 2.46 0.90 6.56
CA ILE A 39 1.98 -0.34 7.17
C ILE A 39 1.59 -0.03 8.62
N ARG A 40 0.40 -0.46 9.02
CA ARG A 40 -0.22 -0.18 10.32
C ARG A 40 -0.55 -1.45 11.07
N SER A 41 -0.59 -1.37 12.40
CA SER A 41 -0.88 -2.51 13.27
C SER A 41 -2.32 -3.02 13.18
N ALA A 42 -3.25 -2.18 12.71
CA ALA A 42 -4.67 -2.48 12.59
C ALA A 42 -5.23 -1.84 11.30
N PRO A 43 -6.34 -2.36 10.74
CA PRO A 43 -7.02 -1.79 9.57
C PRO A 43 -7.74 -0.49 9.95
N SER A 44 -6.97 0.56 10.24
CA SER A 44 -7.46 1.87 10.63
C SER A 44 -6.41 2.95 10.38
N PHE A 45 -6.83 4.13 9.92
CA PHE A 45 -5.94 5.29 9.76
C PHE A 45 -5.35 5.80 11.09
N LEU A 46 -5.92 5.39 12.23
CA LEU A 46 -5.37 5.68 13.55
C LEU A 46 -4.53 4.54 14.12
N GLY A 47 -4.42 3.42 13.39
CA GLY A 47 -3.54 2.32 13.78
C GLY A 47 -2.08 2.78 13.83
N ARG A 48 -1.31 2.23 14.77
CA ARG A 48 0.12 2.57 14.93
C ARG A 48 0.86 2.23 13.64
N ILE A 49 1.64 3.19 13.12
CA ILE A 49 2.50 2.96 11.96
C ILE A 49 3.66 2.06 12.41
N MET A 50 3.82 0.92 11.73
CA MET A 50 4.89 -0.04 12.01
C MET A 50 6.07 0.17 11.07
N VAL A 51 5.79 0.40 9.79
CA VAL A 51 6.81 0.60 8.75
C VAL A 51 6.28 1.58 7.70
N SER A 52 7.19 2.37 7.12
CA SER A 52 6.91 3.14 5.90
C SER A 52 7.57 2.46 4.70
N LEU A 53 6.84 2.40 3.59
CA LEU A 53 7.28 1.88 2.31
C LEU A 53 7.43 3.02 1.31
N SER A 54 8.39 2.89 0.40
CA SER A 54 8.61 3.83 -0.69
C SER A 54 7.80 3.44 -1.93
N TYR A 55 7.63 4.39 -2.85
CA TYR A 55 7.04 4.12 -4.15
C TYR A 55 7.79 2.99 -4.89
N GLY A 56 7.04 2.05 -5.44
CA GLY A 56 7.56 0.89 -6.15
C GLY A 56 7.91 -0.32 -5.27
N ASP A 57 7.92 -0.17 -3.95
CA ASP A 57 8.18 -1.29 -3.03
C ASP A 57 7.18 -2.42 -3.25
N ARG A 58 7.67 -3.65 -3.11
CA ARG A 58 6.90 -4.87 -3.35
C ARG A 58 6.47 -5.49 -2.03
N VAL A 59 5.19 -5.81 -1.94
CA VAL A 59 4.59 -6.44 -0.76
C VAL A 59 3.77 -7.65 -1.16
N LEU A 60 3.72 -8.63 -0.26
CA LEU A 60 2.91 -9.82 -0.39
C LEU A 60 1.53 -9.54 0.21
N MET A 61 0.46 -9.71 -0.56
CA MET A 61 -0.91 -9.69 -0.02
C MET A 61 -1.20 -11.00 0.71
N LEU A 62 -1.61 -10.90 1.96
CA LEU A 62 -2.01 -12.04 2.81
C LEU A 62 -3.54 -12.13 2.90
N GLU A 63 -4.20 -11.02 3.22
CA GLU A 63 -5.63 -10.97 3.49
C GLU A 63 -6.19 -9.61 3.06
N GLU A 64 -7.45 -9.58 2.62
CA GLU A 64 -8.18 -8.35 2.32
C GLU A 64 -9.41 -8.24 3.24
N LYS A 65 -9.58 -7.07 3.86
CA LYS A 65 -10.68 -6.76 4.76
C LYS A 65 -11.18 -5.34 4.50
N GLY A 66 -12.30 -5.23 3.77
CA GLY A 66 -12.81 -3.93 3.34
C GLY A 66 -11.78 -3.21 2.46
N SER A 67 -11.52 -1.93 2.70
CA SER A 67 -10.50 -1.17 1.97
C SER A 67 -9.08 -1.31 2.57
N TRP A 68 -8.85 -2.36 3.36
CA TRP A 68 -7.56 -2.67 3.97
C TRP A 68 -7.02 -4.01 3.51
N ILE A 69 -5.73 -4.05 3.26
CA ILE A 69 -5.01 -5.26 2.87
C ILE A 69 -3.96 -5.55 3.94
N ARG A 70 -3.99 -6.75 4.50
CA ARG A 70 -2.89 -7.26 5.31
C ARG A 70 -1.78 -7.72 4.38
N VAL A 71 -0.60 -7.17 4.56
CA VAL A 71 0.57 -7.44 3.74
C VAL A 71 1.76 -7.88 4.57
N SER A 72 2.66 -8.64 3.94
CA SER A 72 3.99 -8.95 4.45
C SER A 72 5.06 -8.31 3.57
N VAL A 73 6.10 -7.75 4.19
CA VAL A 73 7.25 -7.17 3.50
C VAL A 73 8.33 -8.25 3.39
N PRO A 74 8.66 -8.76 2.18
CA PRO A 74 9.56 -9.92 2.04
C PRO A 74 10.95 -9.74 2.64
N HIS A 75 11.50 -8.52 2.63
CA HIS A 75 12.86 -8.25 3.10
C HIS A 75 12.98 -8.06 4.61
N SER A 76 11.91 -7.63 5.28
CA SER A 76 11.91 -7.37 6.73
C SER A 76 11.06 -8.36 7.52
N GLY A 77 10.23 -9.17 6.86
CA GLY A 77 9.26 -10.06 7.49
C GLY A 77 8.16 -9.33 8.27
N VAL A 78 8.09 -8.00 8.18
CA VAL A 78 7.09 -7.19 8.90
C VAL A 78 5.74 -7.38 8.23
N GLU A 79 4.75 -7.77 9.02
CA GLU A 79 3.36 -7.88 8.61
C GLU A 79 2.51 -6.76 9.19
N GLY A 80 1.53 -6.30 8.42
CA GLY A 80 0.53 -5.35 8.92
C GLY A 80 -0.47 -4.95 7.86
N TRP A 81 -1.27 -3.92 8.16
CA TRP A 81 -2.36 -3.44 7.33
C TRP A 81 -1.98 -2.18 6.56
N ILE A 82 -2.29 -2.15 5.28
CA ILE A 82 -2.14 -0.97 4.42
C ILE A 82 -3.43 -0.76 3.64
N HIS A 83 -3.80 0.49 3.41
CA HIS A 83 -5.02 0.82 2.69
C HIS A 83 -4.88 0.48 1.20
N THR A 84 -5.96 -0.02 0.57
CA THR A 84 -5.98 -0.47 -0.83
C THR A 84 -5.52 0.62 -1.80
N SER A 85 -5.85 1.89 -1.54
CA SER A 85 -5.43 3.01 -2.39
C SER A 85 -3.91 3.19 -2.48
N ALA A 86 -3.13 2.66 -1.53
CA ALA A 86 -1.68 2.72 -1.57
C ALA A 86 -1.04 1.63 -2.44
N LEU A 87 -1.82 0.62 -2.87
CA LEU A 87 -1.32 -0.56 -3.57
C LEU A 87 -1.91 -0.71 -4.97
N THR A 88 -1.09 -1.21 -5.88
CA THR A 88 -1.51 -1.60 -7.23
C THR A 88 -1.07 -3.02 -7.55
N THR A 89 -1.89 -3.72 -8.33
CA THR A 89 -1.54 -5.04 -8.88
C THR A 89 -0.49 -4.92 -9.98
N LYS A 90 -0.32 -3.73 -10.58
CA LYS A 90 0.70 -3.49 -11.60
C LYS A 90 2.09 -3.59 -10.98
N LYS A 91 3.00 -4.29 -11.66
CA LYS A 91 4.40 -4.34 -11.25
C LYS A 91 5.07 -3.03 -11.64
N ILE A 92 5.50 -2.24 -10.67
CA ILE A 92 6.28 -1.03 -10.93
C ILE A 92 7.74 -1.45 -11.08
N VAL A 93 8.29 -1.31 -12.28
CA VAL A 93 9.68 -1.67 -12.59
C VAL A 93 10.47 -0.39 -12.80
N ILE A 94 11.35 -0.04 -11.86
CA ILE A 94 12.29 1.06 -12.03
C ILE A 94 13.52 0.53 -12.78
N ARG A 95 13.51 0.63 -14.11
CA ARG A 95 14.66 0.34 -14.97
C ARG A 95 14.97 1.55 -15.83
N ALA A 96 16.16 2.13 -15.66
CA ALA A 96 16.62 3.21 -16.51
C ALA A 96 16.51 2.79 -18.00
N GLY A 97 15.64 3.46 -18.76
CA GLY A 97 15.45 3.21 -20.20
C GLY A 97 14.29 2.30 -20.63
N THR A 98 13.44 1.77 -19.73
CA THR A 98 12.25 1.00 -20.14
C THR A 98 10.97 1.83 -20.16
N LYS A 99 9.97 1.40 -20.95
CA LYS A 99 8.66 2.07 -21.11
C LYS A 99 7.91 2.38 -19.80
N ASP A 100 8.16 1.61 -18.74
CA ASP A 100 7.58 1.86 -17.41
C ASP A 100 8.20 3.09 -16.71
N VAL A 101 9.46 3.45 -17.03
CA VAL A 101 10.07 4.69 -16.56
C VAL A 101 9.58 5.88 -17.38
N SER A 102 9.28 5.74 -18.67
CA SER A 102 8.63 6.82 -19.42
C SER A 102 7.23 7.16 -18.90
N LEU A 103 6.47 6.16 -18.42
CA LEU A 103 5.18 6.40 -17.75
C LEU A 103 5.31 7.12 -16.38
N ALA A 104 6.46 6.97 -15.71
CA ALA A 104 6.75 7.66 -14.46
C ALA A 104 7.48 9.01 -14.64
N ALA A 105 8.14 9.24 -15.78
CA ALA A 105 9.13 10.31 -15.96
C ALA A 105 8.91 11.23 -17.15
N SER A 106 7.87 11.04 -17.95
CA SER A 106 7.42 12.10 -18.85
C SER A 106 6.70 13.15 -17.98
N SER A 107 7.46 14.13 -17.49
CA SER A 107 6.96 15.32 -16.77
C SER A 107 5.79 15.97 -17.54
N ASP A 108 5.83 15.85 -18.87
CA ASP A 108 4.84 16.36 -19.82
C ASP A 108 3.58 15.47 -19.93
N GLU A 109 3.67 14.13 -19.89
CA GLU A 109 2.48 13.26 -19.83
C GLU A 109 1.80 13.29 -18.45
N LEU A 110 2.59 13.35 -17.36
CA LEU A 110 2.06 13.51 -16.01
C LEU A 110 1.37 14.88 -15.84
N ALA A 111 1.96 15.93 -16.40
CA ALA A 111 1.33 17.24 -16.53
C ALA A 111 0.01 17.13 -17.32
N LEU A 112 -0.03 16.42 -18.45
CA LEU A 112 -1.26 16.31 -19.24
C LEU A 112 -2.42 15.63 -18.47
N ALA A 113 -2.11 14.59 -17.68
CA ALA A 113 -3.08 13.92 -16.81
C ALA A 113 -3.47 14.74 -15.57
N GLY A 114 -2.55 15.57 -15.07
CA GLY A 114 -2.72 16.44 -13.89
C GLY A 114 -3.04 17.90 -14.21
N LYS A 115 -3.52 18.24 -15.42
CA LYS A 115 -3.76 19.62 -15.90
C LYS A 115 -2.55 20.58 -15.87
N GLY A 116 -1.32 20.07 -15.81
CA GLY A 116 -0.09 20.85 -15.84
C GLY A 116 0.53 21.12 -14.47
N PHE A 117 -0.01 20.56 -13.39
CA PHE A 117 0.50 20.84 -12.05
C PHE A 117 1.70 19.97 -11.69
N ASN A 118 2.91 20.49 -11.91
CA ASN A 118 4.15 19.89 -11.44
C ASN A 118 5.13 20.96 -10.92
N LYS A 119 6.19 20.52 -10.22
CA LYS A 119 7.18 21.43 -9.61
C LYS A 119 7.86 22.33 -10.64
N GLN A 120 8.16 21.83 -11.83
CA GLN A 120 8.81 22.61 -12.88
C GLN A 120 7.90 23.73 -13.40
N VAL A 121 6.64 23.41 -13.70
CA VAL A 121 5.63 24.38 -14.16
C VAL A 121 5.42 25.47 -13.13
N GLU A 122 5.37 25.12 -11.84
CA GLU A 122 5.26 26.10 -10.78
C GLU A 122 6.48 27.04 -10.72
N GLN A 123 7.70 26.51 -10.86
CA GLN A 123 8.92 27.35 -10.88
C GLN A 123 8.92 28.30 -12.09
N GLU A 124 8.58 27.80 -13.28
CA GLU A 124 8.45 28.64 -14.48
C GLU A 124 7.36 29.71 -14.32
N PHE A 125 6.24 29.36 -13.68
CA PHE A 125 5.14 30.28 -13.41
C PHE A 125 5.54 31.37 -12.40
N LYS A 126 6.29 31.02 -11.35
CA LYS A 126 6.87 31.96 -10.37
C LYS A 126 7.79 32.99 -11.06
N VAL A 127 8.66 32.54 -11.97
CA VAL A 127 9.55 33.41 -12.74
C VAL A 127 8.78 34.37 -13.65
N LYS A 128 7.76 33.86 -14.37
CA LYS A 128 6.95 34.66 -15.31
C LYS A 128 6.01 35.65 -14.61
N ASN A 129 5.65 35.41 -13.35
CA ASN A 129 4.66 36.19 -12.62
C ASN A 129 5.18 36.69 -11.26
N PRO A 130 6.15 37.62 -11.23
CA PRO A 130 6.78 38.08 -9.99
C PRO A 130 5.84 38.86 -9.04
N ARG A 131 4.65 39.24 -9.51
CA ARG A 131 3.64 39.98 -8.72
C ARG A 131 2.67 39.07 -7.95
N ILE A 132 2.70 37.75 -8.18
CA ILE A 132 1.83 36.80 -7.49
C ILE A 132 2.49 36.37 -6.18
N ASP A 133 1.75 36.45 -5.08
CA ASP A 133 2.21 36.01 -3.76
C ASP A 133 1.92 34.53 -3.54
N PHE A 134 2.98 33.72 -3.45
CA PHE A 134 2.90 32.28 -3.18
C PHE A 134 2.97 31.93 -1.70
N THR A 135 3.08 32.92 -0.79
CA THR A 135 3.24 32.71 0.65
C THR A 135 2.20 31.76 1.23
N TRP A 136 0.94 31.87 0.80
CA TRP A 136 -0.14 31.01 1.29
C TRP A 136 -0.07 29.59 0.71
N VAL A 137 0.34 29.44 -0.55
CA VAL A 137 0.52 28.12 -1.19
C VAL A 137 1.69 27.40 -0.52
N ASP A 138 2.83 28.07 -0.39
CA ASP A 138 4.03 27.54 0.27
C ASP A 138 3.75 27.22 1.76
N ARG A 139 2.88 27.99 2.42
CA ARG A 139 2.40 27.70 3.77
C ARG A 139 1.54 26.44 3.78
N MET A 140 0.57 26.32 2.88
CA MET A 140 -0.32 25.16 2.79
C MET A 140 0.45 23.87 2.50
N GLU A 141 1.44 23.91 1.59
CA GLU A 141 2.29 22.76 1.26
C GLU A 141 3.02 22.19 2.50
N LYS A 142 3.36 23.06 3.46
CA LYS A 142 4.07 22.69 4.69
C LYS A 142 3.16 22.21 5.82
N ILE A 143 1.83 22.28 5.67
CA ILE A 143 0.90 21.83 6.72
C ILE A 143 0.97 20.31 6.80
N VAL A 144 1.49 19.80 7.92
CA VAL A 144 1.49 18.37 8.25
C VAL A 144 0.59 18.14 9.45
N VAL A 145 -0.49 17.37 9.25
CA VAL A 145 -1.41 16.99 10.32
C VAL A 145 -0.93 15.69 10.95
N THR A 146 -0.55 15.75 12.22
CA THR A 146 -0.05 14.59 12.96
C THR A 146 -1.19 13.68 13.43
N PRO A 147 -0.94 12.38 13.66
CA PRO A 147 -1.95 11.47 14.22
C PRO A 147 -2.53 11.95 15.56
N GLY A 148 -1.72 12.59 16.42
CA GLY A 148 -2.18 13.15 17.68
C GLY A 148 -3.15 14.32 17.51
N GLN A 149 -2.94 15.18 16.50
CA GLN A 149 -3.89 16.24 16.15
C GLN A 149 -5.20 15.67 15.63
N ILE A 150 -5.15 14.62 14.81
CA ILE A 150 -6.36 13.93 14.32
C ILE A 150 -7.14 13.34 15.49
N GLN A 151 -6.47 12.63 16.40
CA GLN A 151 -7.13 12.06 17.58
C GLN A 151 -7.79 13.12 18.46
N ARG A 152 -7.10 14.25 18.68
CA ARG A 152 -7.66 15.37 19.43
C ARG A 152 -8.90 15.94 18.74
N PHE A 153 -8.82 16.18 17.44
CA PHE A 153 -9.94 16.67 16.63
C PHE A 153 -11.15 15.73 16.71
N LEU A 154 -10.94 14.41 16.61
CA LEU A 154 -12.01 13.42 16.72
C LEU A 154 -12.65 13.45 18.11
N LYS A 155 -11.84 13.52 19.18
CA LYS A 155 -12.31 13.58 20.56
C LYS A 155 -13.13 14.84 20.83
N GLU A 156 -12.64 16.00 20.41
CA GLU A 156 -13.30 17.29 20.60
C GLU A 156 -14.57 17.42 19.77
N GLY A 157 -14.57 16.88 18.54
CA GLY A 157 -15.72 16.90 17.65
C GLY A 157 -16.77 15.80 17.91
N GLY A 158 -16.55 14.92 18.89
CA GLY A 158 -17.42 13.76 19.13
C GLY A 158 -17.51 12.79 17.94
N LEU A 159 -16.47 12.76 17.09
CA LEU A 159 -16.44 11.97 15.86
C LEU A 159 -15.86 10.59 16.14
N SER A 160 -16.43 9.55 15.51
CA SER A 160 -15.86 8.21 15.55
C SER A 160 -14.75 8.06 14.51
N ALA A 161 -13.75 7.23 14.82
CA ALA A 161 -12.64 6.92 13.93
C ALA A 161 -13.01 5.96 12.77
N GLY A 162 -14.30 5.74 12.53
CA GLY A 162 -14.83 4.84 11.50
C GLY A 162 -14.67 5.44 10.11
N GLY A 163 -13.45 5.42 9.58
CA GLY A 163 -13.14 5.80 8.22
C GLY A 163 -12.17 4.79 7.60
N GLY A 164 -12.47 4.33 6.39
CA GLY A 164 -11.65 3.38 5.63
C GLY A 164 -12.33 2.09 5.17
N ASP A 165 -13.65 1.95 5.34
CA ASP A 165 -14.43 0.81 4.83
C ASP A 165 -15.19 1.13 3.53
N ARG A 166 -14.88 2.26 2.87
CA ARG A 166 -15.53 2.71 1.63
C ARG A 166 -14.62 2.59 0.44
#